data_AF-G8TMU3-F1
#
_entry.id   AF-G8TMU3-F1
#
_cell.length_a   1.000
_cell.length_b   1.000
_cell.length_c   1.000
_cell.angle_alpha   90.00
_cell.angle_beta   90.00
_cell.angle_gamma   90.00
#
_symmetry.space_group_name_H-M   'P 1'
#
loop_
_entity.id
_entity.type
_entity.pdbx_description
1 polymer ?
#
loop_
_entity_poly.entity_id
_entity_poly.type
_entity_poly.pdbx_seq_one_letter_code
_entity_poly.pdbx_strand_id
1 'polypeptide(L)'
;MRALVICFLILITAACNEPVKTNNNNPKEKFDKIESITGSDNWQLIDGVDTSYLFFSRIGNEVDVYRYTISKGDSVNTQMNNIVHRNDSVIWNWNNEKLLLTGADGNTINWQAMNTGKDACKMVKTDSVHISFVLPNGHTADLKKTLPLSVFLVRQKYDYIHGTSYTDSATILTRHPKKKAK
;
A
#
# COMPACT_ATOMS: atom_id res chain seq x y z
N MET A 1 59.32 -7.21 21.02
CA MET A 1 58.39 -8.31 20.66
C MET A 1 57.01 -8.26 21.34
N ARG A 2 56.72 -7.35 22.29
CA ARG A 2 55.36 -7.22 22.89
C ARG A 2 54.45 -6.21 22.18
N ALA A 3 55.01 -5.17 21.56
CA ALA A 3 54.22 -4.14 20.87
C ALA A 3 53.59 -4.63 19.55
N LEU A 4 54.23 -5.58 18.86
CA LEU A 4 53.76 -6.09 17.56
C LEU A 4 52.51 -7.00 17.67
N VAL A 5 52.35 -7.68 18.81
CA VAL A 5 51.22 -8.57 19.07
C VAL A 5 49.94 -7.78 19.40
N ILE A 6 50.09 -6.60 20.04
CA ILE A 6 48.95 -5.75 20.42
C ILE A 6 48.34 -5.08 19.18
N CYS A 7 49.16 -4.64 18.21
CA CYS A 7 48.65 -4.08 16.95
C CYS A 7 47.87 -5.12 16.12
N PHE A 8 48.26 -6.40 16.17
CA PHE A 8 47.55 -7.45 15.42
C PHE A 8 46.17 -7.78 16.01
N LEU A 9 46.01 -7.67 17.35
CA LEU A 9 44.71 -7.88 18.01
C LEU A 9 43.71 -6.74 17.76
N ILE A 10 44.17 -5.50 17.64
CA ILE A 10 43.30 -4.34 17.34
C ILE A 10 42.80 -4.39 15.89
N LEU A 11 43.62 -4.88 14.95
CA LEU A 11 43.22 -5.05 13.54
C LEU A 11 42.16 -6.13 13.33
N ILE A 12 42.13 -7.19 14.15
CA ILE A 12 41.13 -8.26 14.03
C ILE A 12 39.77 -7.82 14.56
N THR A 13 39.72 -6.96 15.59
CA THR A 13 38.43 -6.45 16.12
C THR A 13 37.78 -5.39 15.23
N ALA A 14 38.54 -4.73 14.34
CA ALA A 14 38.01 -3.75 13.39
C ALA A 14 37.45 -4.38 12.10
N ALA A 15 37.77 -5.65 11.81
CA ALA A 15 37.34 -6.34 10.60
C ALA A 15 35.95 -7.02 10.72
N CYS A 16 35.35 -7.06 11.92
CA CYS A 16 34.06 -7.73 12.14
C CYS A 16 32.84 -6.79 12.22
N ASN A 17 33.03 -5.48 12.00
CA ASN A 17 31.92 -4.51 11.97
C ASN A 17 31.76 -3.90 10.57
N GLU A 18 31.74 -4.73 9.53
CA GLU A 18 31.06 -4.30 8.33
C GLU A 18 29.57 -4.16 8.68
N PRO A 19 28.96 -2.96 8.56
CA PRO A 19 27.52 -2.88 8.60
C PRO A 19 27.03 -3.78 7.48
N VAL A 20 26.27 -4.83 7.82
CA VAL A 20 25.57 -5.63 6.84
C VAL A 20 24.80 -4.65 5.97
N LYS A 21 25.32 -4.38 4.77
CA LYS A 21 24.56 -3.71 3.73
C LYS A 21 23.48 -4.71 3.38
N THR A 22 22.36 -4.65 4.09
CA THR A 22 21.11 -5.30 3.66
C THR A 22 20.86 -4.77 2.27
N ASN A 23 21.16 -5.61 1.29
CA ASN A 23 20.93 -5.32 -0.10
C ASN A 23 19.40 -5.34 -0.26
N ASN A 24 18.77 -4.19 0.00
CA ASN A 24 17.31 -3.96 0.08
C ASN A 24 16.58 -4.15 -1.27
N ASN A 25 17.15 -4.92 -2.19
CA ASN A 25 16.57 -5.24 -3.48
C ASN A 25 15.68 -6.48 -3.46
N ASN A 26 15.37 -7.05 -2.29
CA ASN A 26 14.40 -8.14 -2.21
C ASN A 26 12.99 -7.64 -2.62
N PRO A 27 12.44 -8.09 -3.76
CA PRO A 27 11.13 -7.63 -4.24
C PRO A 27 10.04 -7.96 -3.23
N LYS A 28 10.14 -9.11 -2.57
CA LYS A 28 9.18 -9.53 -1.54
C LYS A 28 9.07 -8.49 -0.43
N GLU A 29 10.20 -7.99 0.06
CA GLU A 29 10.22 -7.00 1.15
C GLU A 29 9.59 -5.68 0.70
N LYS A 30 9.85 -5.23 -0.53
CA LYS A 30 9.22 -4.03 -1.10
C LYS A 30 7.70 -4.18 -1.16
N PHE A 31 7.20 -5.32 -1.61
CA PHE A 31 5.75 -5.60 -1.65
C PHE A 31 5.14 -5.78 -0.26
N ASP A 32 5.84 -6.42 0.69
CA ASP A 32 5.38 -6.56 2.07
C ASP A 32 5.19 -5.17 2.72
N LYS A 33 6.07 -4.21 2.41
CA LYS A 33 5.94 -2.83 2.89
C LYS A 33 4.76 -2.10 2.24
N ILE A 34 4.54 -2.26 0.93
CA ILE A 34 3.36 -1.73 0.25
C ILE A 34 2.08 -2.29 0.91
N GLU A 35 2.01 -3.61 1.09
CA GLU A 35 0.87 -4.29 1.70
C GLU A 35 0.67 -3.92 3.18
N SER A 36 1.72 -3.59 3.92
CA SER A 36 1.60 -3.13 5.32
C SER A 36 0.80 -1.83 5.47
N ILE A 37 0.74 -1.03 4.40
CA ILE A 37 0.01 0.23 4.33
C ILE A 37 -1.33 0.02 3.65
N THR A 38 -1.37 -0.60 2.48
CA THR A 38 -2.59 -0.74 1.68
C THR A 38 -3.47 -1.92 2.10
N GLY A 39 -2.88 -2.99 2.63
CA GLY A 39 -3.55 -4.27 2.88
C GLY A 39 -4.24 -4.85 1.62
N SER A 40 -5.15 -5.79 1.86
CA SER A 40 -6.19 -6.21 0.89
C SER A 40 -7.54 -5.62 1.30
N ASP A 41 -7.52 -4.34 1.65
CA ASP A 41 -8.70 -3.60 2.13
C ASP A 41 -9.36 -2.83 0.97
N ASN A 42 -10.64 -2.55 1.12
CA ASN A 42 -11.37 -1.67 0.21
C ASN A 42 -11.32 -0.23 0.72
N TRP A 43 -10.76 0.68 -0.07
CA TRP A 43 -10.51 2.06 0.32
C TRP A 43 -11.42 3.01 -0.46
N GLN A 44 -12.20 3.81 0.24
CA GLN A 44 -12.89 4.95 -0.36
C GLN A 44 -11.89 6.09 -0.59
N LEU A 45 -11.78 6.57 -1.82
CA LEU A 45 -11.03 7.77 -2.19
C LEU A 45 -11.91 9.00 -1.96
N ILE A 46 -11.44 9.88 -1.07
CA ILE A 46 -12.07 11.14 -0.72
C ILE A 46 -11.16 12.25 -1.27
N ASP A 47 -11.44 12.70 -2.50
CA ASP A 47 -10.64 13.72 -3.22
C ASP A 47 -11.49 14.93 -3.67
N GLY A 48 -12.73 15.05 -3.16
CA GLY A 48 -13.65 16.14 -3.49
C GLY A 48 -14.27 16.08 -4.89
N VAL A 49 -13.91 15.09 -5.72
CA VAL A 49 -14.37 14.92 -7.10
C VAL A 49 -14.85 13.47 -7.30
N ASP A 50 -16.14 13.26 -7.02
CA ASP A 50 -16.83 11.96 -7.05
C ASP A 50 -16.30 10.89 -6.07
N THR A 51 -17.21 10.07 -5.54
CA THR A 51 -16.82 8.95 -4.68
C THR A 51 -16.32 7.80 -5.54
N SER A 52 -15.02 7.50 -5.45
CA SER A 52 -14.41 6.31 -6.05
C SER A 52 -13.75 5.44 -4.99
N TYR A 53 -13.43 4.20 -5.34
CA TYR A 53 -12.85 3.21 -4.44
C TYR A 53 -11.61 2.59 -5.05
N LEU A 54 -10.63 2.26 -4.21
CA LEU A 54 -9.41 1.54 -4.55
C LEU A 54 -9.34 0.21 -3.81
N PHE A 55 -8.99 -0.84 -4.52
CA PHE A 55 -8.72 -2.16 -3.95
C PHE A 55 -7.37 -2.69 -4.44
N PHE A 56 -6.52 -3.10 -3.51
CA PHE A 56 -5.18 -3.63 -3.78
C PHE A 56 -5.20 -5.15 -3.59
N SER A 57 -4.94 -5.90 -4.65
CA SER A 57 -4.93 -7.37 -4.64
C SER A 57 -3.54 -7.88 -4.98
N ARG A 58 -2.86 -8.47 -4.00
CA ARG A 58 -1.52 -9.02 -4.19
C ARG A 58 -1.58 -10.46 -4.68
N ILE A 59 -0.87 -10.75 -5.76
CA ILE A 59 -0.62 -12.10 -6.28
C ILE A 59 0.90 -12.27 -6.45
N GLY A 60 1.56 -12.80 -5.41
CA GLY A 60 3.02 -12.97 -5.40
C GLY A 60 3.77 -11.62 -5.40
N ASN A 61 4.45 -11.32 -6.50
CA ASN A 61 5.25 -10.10 -6.71
C ASN A 61 4.57 -9.13 -7.70
N GLU A 62 3.24 -9.15 -7.72
CA GLU A 62 2.38 -8.23 -8.45
C GLU A 62 1.23 -7.82 -7.54
N VAL A 63 0.82 -6.55 -7.64
CA VAL A 63 -0.39 -6.03 -6.98
C VAL A 63 -1.28 -5.42 -8.05
N ASP A 64 -2.43 -6.02 -8.27
CA ASP A 64 -3.49 -5.42 -9.07
C ASP A 64 -4.16 -4.32 -8.25
N VAL A 65 -4.28 -3.13 -8.83
CA VAL A 65 -4.95 -1.98 -8.22
C VAL A 65 -6.20 -1.69 -9.02
N TYR A 66 -7.34 -2.02 -8.43
CA TYR A 66 -8.65 -1.75 -9.01
C TYR A 66 -9.14 -0.39 -8.55
N ARG A 67 -9.49 0.47 -9.49
CA ARG A 67 -10.31 1.66 -9.21
C ARG A 67 -11.71 1.43 -9.74
N TYR A 68 -12.73 1.76 -8.95
CA TYR A 68 -14.13 1.66 -9.36
C TYR A 68 -15.02 2.71 -8.70
N THR A 69 -16.19 2.98 -9.29
CA THR A 69 -17.24 3.80 -8.70
C THR A 69 -18.51 2.98 -8.48
N ILE A 70 -19.42 3.45 -7.64
CA ILE A 70 -20.73 2.83 -7.46
C ILE A 70 -21.78 3.66 -8.20
N SER A 71 -22.55 3.02 -9.08
CA SER A 71 -23.69 3.62 -9.74
C SER A 71 -24.91 2.71 -9.57
N LYS A 72 -25.97 3.23 -8.95
CA LYS A 72 -27.23 2.47 -8.74
C LYS A 72 -27.01 1.08 -8.08
N GLY A 73 -26.14 1.04 -7.07
CA GLY A 73 -25.81 -0.19 -6.32
C GLY A 73 -24.90 -1.18 -7.04
N ASP A 74 -24.50 -0.90 -8.29
CA ASP A 74 -23.55 -1.71 -9.06
C ASP A 74 -22.20 -1.00 -9.17
N SER A 75 -21.11 -1.77 -9.23
CA SER A 75 -19.79 -1.21 -9.49
C SER A 75 -19.61 -0.90 -10.97
N VAL A 76 -19.22 0.33 -11.30
CA VAL A 76 -18.95 0.79 -12.66
C VAL A 76 -17.46 1.13 -12.78
N ASN A 77 -16.91 0.83 -13.96
CA ASN A 77 -15.56 1.19 -14.40
C ASN A 77 -14.43 0.56 -13.56
N THR A 78 -13.94 -0.62 -13.94
CA THR A 78 -12.79 -1.30 -13.33
C THR A 78 -11.51 -1.01 -14.13
N GLN A 79 -10.91 0.17 -13.96
CA GLN A 79 -9.61 0.41 -14.58
C GLN A 79 -8.54 -0.41 -13.84
N MET A 80 -7.82 -1.25 -14.58
CA MET A 80 -6.81 -2.16 -14.06
C MET A 80 -5.45 -1.47 -14.08
N ASN A 81 -5.09 -0.81 -12.97
CA ASN A 81 -3.72 -0.38 -12.71
C ASN A 81 -2.98 -1.56 -12.06
N ASN A 82 -1.65 -1.60 -12.14
CA ASN A 82 -0.90 -2.63 -11.41
C ASN A 82 0.47 -2.14 -10.94
N ILE A 83 0.96 -2.76 -9.87
CA ILE A 83 2.30 -2.58 -9.31
C ILE A 83 3.07 -3.87 -9.56
N VAL A 84 4.14 -3.80 -10.33
CA VAL A 84 4.91 -4.96 -10.80
C VAL A 84 6.39 -4.79 -10.51
N HIS A 85 7.08 -5.91 -10.28
CA HIS A 85 8.54 -5.92 -10.23
C HIS A 85 9.15 -6.17 -11.61
N ARG A 86 10.02 -5.26 -12.08
CA ARG A 86 10.79 -5.39 -13.33
C ARG A 86 12.18 -4.80 -13.15
N ASN A 87 13.21 -5.51 -13.61
CA ASN A 87 14.61 -5.03 -13.62
C ASN A 87 15.04 -4.41 -12.27
N ASP A 88 14.88 -5.17 -11.19
CA ASP A 88 15.18 -4.79 -9.79
C ASP A 88 14.40 -3.58 -9.23
N SER A 89 13.40 -3.13 -9.98
CA SER A 89 12.57 -1.98 -9.68
C SER A 89 11.12 -2.39 -9.47
N VAL A 90 10.43 -1.72 -8.55
CA VAL A 90 8.98 -1.85 -8.38
C VAL A 90 8.34 -0.66 -9.08
N ILE A 91 7.47 -0.94 -10.04
CA ILE A 91 6.86 0.05 -10.93
C ILE A 91 5.35 -0.03 -10.78
N TRP A 92 4.72 1.10 -10.53
CA TRP A 92 3.28 1.27 -10.60
C TRP A 92 2.90 1.83 -11.97
N ASN A 93 2.16 1.06 -12.75
CA ASN A 93 1.46 1.56 -13.94
C ASN A 93 0.18 2.26 -13.47
N TRP A 94 0.21 3.59 -13.41
CA TRP A 94 -0.88 4.42 -12.92
C TRP A 94 -1.43 5.26 -14.07
N ASN A 95 -2.62 4.90 -14.56
CA ASN A 95 -3.22 5.54 -15.74
C ASN A 95 -2.25 5.53 -16.94
N ASN A 96 -1.83 6.71 -17.41
CA ASN A 96 -0.90 6.88 -18.53
C ASN A 96 0.55 7.14 -18.06
N GLU A 97 0.84 6.93 -16.78
CA GLU A 97 2.14 7.19 -16.16
C GLU A 97 2.74 5.92 -15.55
N LYS A 98 4.07 5.89 -15.47
CA LYS A 98 4.82 4.87 -14.75
C LYS A 98 5.50 5.53 -13.56
N LEU A 99 5.24 5.01 -12.38
CA LEU A 99 5.79 5.51 -11.13
C LEU A 99 6.78 4.48 -10.58
N LEU A 100 7.99 4.92 -10.27
CA LEU A 100 9.02 4.12 -9.64
C LEU A 100 8.88 4.21 -8.13
N LEU A 101 8.90 3.06 -7.44
CA LEU A 101 8.98 3.03 -5.99
C LEU A 101 10.36 3.54 -5.54
N THR A 102 10.42 4.68 -4.86
CA THR A 102 11.66 5.26 -4.35
C THR A 102 11.89 4.96 -2.87
N GLY A 103 10.83 4.71 -2.12
CA GLY A 103 10.93 4.31 -0.72
C GLY A 103 9.61 3.76 -0.20
N ALA A 104 9.71 2.72 0.63
CA ALA A 104 8.60 2.22 1.41
C ALA A 104 9.09 1.86 2.81
N ASP A 105 8.28 2.14 3.81
CA ASP A 105 8.44 1.69 5.20
C ASP A 105 7.07 1.28 5.77
N GLY A 106 6.96 1.11 7.09
CA GLY A 106 5.70 0.67 7.71
C GLY A 106 4.57 1.71 7.69
N ASN A 107 4.86 2.97 7.39
CA ASN A 107 3.92 4.08 7.41
C ASN A 107 3.88 4.88 6.11
N THR A 108 4.94 4.88 5.31
CA THR A 108 5.05 5.71 4.11
C THR A 108 5.39 4.90 2.86
N ILE A 109 4.79 5.26 1.73
CA ILE A 109 5.20 4.84 0.38
C ILE A 109 5.46 6.09 -0.45
N ASN A 110 6.61 6.17 -1.11
CA ASN A 110 6.97 7.26 -2.01
C ASN A 110 7.18 6.72 -3.43
N TRP A 111 6.64 7.46 -4.39
CA TRP A 111 6.67 7.14 -5.81
C TRP A 111 7.13 8.35 -6.62
N GLN A 112 8.01 8.09 -7.57
CA GLN A 112 8.58 9.10 -8.46
C GLN A 112 8.11 8.83 -9.89
N ALA A 113 7.66 9.86 -10.61
CA ALA A 113 7.32 9.70 -12.02
C ALA A 113 8.58 9.41 -12.84
N MET A 114 8.60 8.29 -13.56
CA MET A 114 9.79 7.87 -14.34
C MET A 114 10.14 8.86 -15.46
N ASN A 115 9.16 9.57 -16.01
CA ASN A 115 9.37 10.49 -17.12
C ASN A 115 10.01 11.83 -16.68
N THR A 116 9.71 12.30 -15.48
CA THR A 116 10.16 13.61 -14.99
C THR A 116 11.21 13.52 -13.89
N GLY A 117 11.34 12.36 -13.26
CA GLY A 117 12.19 12.19 -12.08
C GLY A 117 11.74 13.02 -10.88
N LYS A 118 10.50 13.49 -10.84
CA LYS A 118 9.94 14.23 -9.69
C LYS A 118 9.09 13.32 -8.83
N ASP A 119 9.02 13.62 -7.54
CA ASP A 119 8.04 13.01 -6.64
C ASP A 119 6.66 13.23 -7.23
N ALA A 120 5.94 12.13 -7.42
CA ALA A 120 4.63 12.13 -8.06
C ALA A 120 3.56 11.71 -7.07
N CYS A 121 3.82 10.67 -6.27
CA CYS A 121 2.81 10.12 -5.39
C CYS A 121 3.41 9.77 -4.03
N LYS A 122 2.63 10.02 -2.98
CA LYS A 122 2.99 9.67 -1.60
C LYS A 122 1.78 9.15 -0.87
N MET A 123 1.93 8.01 -0.21
CA MET A 123 0.94 7.46 0.70
C MET A 123 1.50 7.47 2.12
N VAL A 124 0.71 7.97 3.07
CA VAL A 124 1.06 8.00 4.50
C VAL A 124 -0.08 7.38 5.29
N LYS A 125 0.18 6.25 5.93
CA LYS A 125 -0.74 5.63 6.89
C LYS A 125 -0.85 6.52 8.11
N THR A 126 -2.00 7.17 8.27
CA THR A 126 -2.26 8.07 9.40
C THR A 126 -2.81 7.30 10.60
N ASP A 127 -3.62 6.27 10.36
CA ASP A 127 -4.06 5.30 11.35
C ASP A 127 -4.44 3.94 10.71
N SER A 128 -5.15 3.07 11.43
CA SER A 128 -5.54 1.74 10.93
C SER A 128 -6.59 1.74 9.81
N VAL A 129 -7.27 2.87 9.62
CA VAL A 129 -8.43 3.04 8.73
C VAL A 129 -8.30 4.26 7.80
N HIS A 130 -7.23 5.06 7.92
CA HIS A 130 -6.96 6.21 7.05
C HIS A 130 -5.54 6.18 6.47
N ILE A 131 -5.43 6.56 5.20
CA ILE A 131 -4.17 6.83 4.50
C ILE A 131 -4.29 8.18 3.81
N SER A 132 -3.40 9.12 4.11
CA SER A 132 -3.26 10.34 3.32
C SER A 132 -2.55 10.01 2.01
N PHE A 133 -3.10 10.47 0.88
CA PHE A 133 -2.64 10.12 -0.46
C PHE A 133 -2.44 11.39 -1.31
N VAL A 134 -1.17 11.74 -1.54
CA VAL A 134 -0.79 12.76 -2.53
C VAL A 134 -0.78 12.12 -3.91
N LEU A 135 -1.63 12.61 -4.80
CA LEU A 135 -1.78 12.17 -6.18
C LEU A 135 -0.72 12.80 -7.11
N PRO A 136 -0.46 12.21 -8.31
CA PRO A 136 0.47 12.77 -9.31
C PRO A 136 0.27 14.23 -9.70
N ASN A 137 -0.96 14.74 -9.58
CA ASN A 137 -1.28 16.15 -9.86
C ASN A 137 -0.99 17.09 -8.66
N GLY A 138 -0.42 16.58 -7.58
CA GLY A 138 -0.14 17.32 -6.34
C GLY A 138 -1.35 17.49 -5.42
N HIS A 139 -2.53 17.02 -5.81
CA HIS A 139 -3.73 17.06 -4.97
C HIS A 139 -3.63 16.02 -3.85
N THR A 140 -4.02 16.40 -2.64
CA THR A 140 -4.09 15.48 -1.50
C THR A 140 -5.51 14.95 -1.38
N ALA A 141 -5.63 13.64 -1.32
CA ALA A 141 -6.86 12.92 -1.04
C ALA A 141 -6.69 12.07 0.23
N ASP A 142 -7.80 11.63 0.81
CA ASP A 142 -7.80 10.64 1.88
C ASP A 142 -8.35 9.31 1.37
N LEU A 143 -7.68 8.22 1.74
CA LEU A 143 -8.22 6.88 1.59
C LEU A 143 -8.80 6.44 2.94
N LYS A 144 -10.10 6.23 2.99
CA LYS A 144 -10.80 5.72 4.16
C LYS A 144 -11.14 4.25 3.97
N LYS A 145 -10.71 3.40 4.90
CA LYS A 145 -11.02 1.97 4.90
C LYS A 145 -12.53 1.78 5.05
N THR A 146 -13.08 0.91 4.22
CA THR A 146 -14.49 0.53 4.24
C THR A 146 -14.65 -0.95 4.59
N LEU A 147 -15.88 -1.46 4.50
CA LEU A 147 -16.15 -2.89 4.61
C LEU A 147 -15.29 -3.68 3.60
N PRO A 148 -14.92 -4.94 3.90
CA PRO A 148 -14.26 -5.81 2.93
C PRO A 148 -15.04 -5.82 1.60
N LEU A 149 -14.31 -5.78 0.48
CA LEU A 149 -14.88 -5.54 -0.86
C LEU A 149 -16.15 -6.37 -1.16
N SER A 150 -16.12 -7.68 -0.88
CA SER A 150 -17.26 -8.57 -1.11
C SER A 150 -18.50 -8.19 -0.29
N VAL A 151 -18.32 -7.85 0.99
CA VAL A 151 -19.40 -7.41 1.88
C VAL A 151 -19.91 -6.04 1.45
N PHE A 152 -19.00 -5.14 1.08
CA PHE A 152 -19.33 -3.80 0.60
C PHE A 152 -20.23 -3.87 -0.64
N LEU A 153 -19.85 -4.63 -1.67
CA LEU A 153 -20.62 -4.74 -2.91
C LEU A 153 -22.02 -5.33 -2.68
N VAL A 154 -22.13 -6.38 -1.87
CA VAL A 154 -23.44 -6.98 -1.54
C VAL A 154 -24.34 -5.97 -0.82
N ARG A 155 -23.79 -5.24 0.16
CA ARG A 155 -24.56 -4.23 0.90
C ARG A 155 -24.92 -3.02 0.05
N GLN A 156 -24.04 -2.58 -0.86
CA GLN A 156 -24.37 -1.49 -1.79
C GLN A 156 -25.57 -1.84 -2.66
N LYS A 157 -25.63 -3.08 -3.15
CA LYS A 157 -26.79 -3.54 -3.91
C LYS A 157 -28.07 -3.57 -3.06
N TYR A 158 -27.97 -4.06 -1.83
CA TYR A 158 -29.09 -4.07 -0.89
C TYR A 158 -29.58 -2.65 -0.60
N ASP A 159 -28.67 -1.73 -0.27
CA ASP A 159 -28.96 -0.33 0.04
C ASP A 159 -29.67 0.36 -1.12
N TYR A 160 -29.24 0.10 -2.36
CA TYR A 160 -29.92 0.61 -3.55
C TYR A 160 -31.34 0.04 -3.72
N ILE A 161 -31.53 -1.28 -3.57
CA ILE A 161 -32.84 -1.93 -3.77
C ILE A 161 -33.84 -1.52 -2.70
N HIS A 162 -33.39 -1.33 -1.46
CA HIS A 162 -34.25 -1.13 -0.30
C HIS A 162 -34.27 0.30 0.23
N GLY A 163 -33.47 1.22 -0.35
CA GLY A 163 -33.38 2.61 0.10
C GLY A 163 -32.74 2.76 1.48
N THR A 164 -31.74 1.94 1.79
CA THR A 164 -31.00 1.96 3.07
C THR A 164 -29.57 2.52 2.88
N SER A 165 -28.80 2.68 3.97
CA SER A 165 -27.41 3.20 3.95
C SER A 165 -26.53 2.45 4.98
N TYR A 166 -26.54 1.12 4.92
CA TYR A 166 -25.74 0.27 5.79
C TYR A 166 -24.27 0.17 5.39
N THR A 167 -23.91 0.59 4.17
CA THR A 167 -22.53 0.64 3.69
C THR A 167 -21.71 1.78 4.29
N ASP A 168 -22.37 2.88 4.67
CA ASP A 168 -21.72 4.07 5.21
C ASP A 168 -21.50 3.96 6.73
N SER A 169 -22.18 3.00 7.35
CA SER A 169 -21.98 2.65 8.75
C SER A 169 -20.59 2.04 8.90
N ALA A 170 -19.73 2.68 9.71
CA ALA A 170 -18.33 2.34 9.96
C ALA A 170 -18.10 0.98 10.67
N THR A 171 -18.94 -0.03 10.40
CA THR A 171 -18.91 -1.35 11.02
C THR A 171 -17.74 -2.16 10.49
N ILE A 172 -16.53 -1.87 10.96
CA ILE A 172 -15.37 -2.73 10.76
C ILE A 172 -15.66 -4.03 11.50
N LEU A 173 -15.96 -5.09 10.75
CA LEU A 173 -16.18 -6.43 11.29
C LEU A 173 -14.84 -6.97 11.79
N THR A 174 -14.54 -6.77 13.08
CA THR A 174 -13.37 -7.38 13.70
C THR A 174 -13.67 -8.84 14.00
N ARG A 175 -12.80 -9.74 13.52
CA ARG A 175 -12.87 -11.16 13.89
C ARG A 175 -12.49 -11.29 15.36
N HIS A 176 -13.46 -11.61 16.22
CA HIS A 176 -13.13 -11.97 17.59
C HIS A 176 -12.24 -13.23 17.60
N PRO A 177 -11.06 -13.21 18.25
CA PRO A 177 -10.27 -14.41 18.40
C PRO A 177 -11.07 -15.44 19.19
N LYS A 178 -11.16 -16.67 18.68
CA LYS A 178 -11.80 -17.79 19.40
C LYS A 178 -11.12 -17.89 20.77
N LYS A 179 -11.86 -17.63 21.85
CA LYS A 179 -11.43 -18.00 23.21
C LYS A 179 -11.09 -19.48 23.17
N LYS A 180 -9.83 -19.83 23.48
CA LYS A 180 -9.47 -21.22 23.76
C LYS A 180 -10.36 -21.66 24.93
N ALA A 181 -11.22 -22.64 24.70
CA ALA A 181 -11.91 -23.33 25.77
C ALA A 181 -10.82 -23.91 26.69
N LYS A 182 -10.90 -23.56 27.98
CA LYS A 182 -10.14 -24.24 29.03
C LYS A 182 -10.84 -25.54 29.38
#